data_AF-A0A9W7FNP9-F1
#
_entry.id   AF-A0A9W7FNP9-F1
#
_cell.length_a   1.000
_cell.length_b   1.000
_cell.length_c   1.000
_cell.angle_alpha   90.00
_cell.angle_beta   90.00
_cell.angle_gamma   90.00
#
_symmetry.space_group_name_H-M   'P 1'
#
loop_
_entity.id
_entity.type
_entity.pdbx_description
1 polymer ?
#
loop_
_entity_poly.entity_id
_entity_poly.type
_entity_poly.pdbx_seq_one_letter_code
_entity_poly.pdbx_strand_id
1 'polypeptide(L)'
;MLKRLAAVIFLLLPLLSQADDSNFLLAPPNPNPDYEDKAIVFFPGGNVPNTNYTTPLVSLQEEVAASKINLHVIVLGFKTRKCIQVCPTSSTCFLLHNQVQSSLDLLETSGFTGSLETDVFLGGHSLGGTCVNQLVQGYSSSTPQYLNGLFMWGSYIDASGEYSLPDYPAPFALVGAELDGGLARPGKMASWVDQFNDFKSGQKLNVEDLQTKKAVVIIPGIDHSDFCPGFEVPGDIIPSSVTSAEAMKRISKVTGTWLKKLWGVSTRLESIFLREVYEETEKFLRPYFAALDMEVQYHAMHYTGTGGTYSPICEKAQMILANLSLEDEARVSISRGCDNENFDETRSCAYLNSTDDLEHSRSQYSFEPDNSDNLLVNVSAHADYYRNFKNTGSITAASEVACKMLTGARIAEQLQIEYDAETSRKTCKDVNQYLYDQALQLIEGTETYNRYMESGKKLCFKDDFDAYFSAGPAWIKESLEIKEDDDCLSVASVKIDTALDSKLFPGVHYCKLLSPARVLDWIMTDSNANKLK
;
A
#
# COMPACT_ATOMS: atom_id res chain seq x y z
N MET A 1 -19.54 16.25 -65.12
CA MET A 1 -21.00 16.04 -65.00
C MET A 1 -21.27 15.07 -63.86
N LEU A 2 -21.49 15.56 -62.63
CA LEU A 2 -22.65 15.25 -61.77
C LEU A 2 -22.41 15.88 -60.39
N LYS A 3 -23.39 16.71 -60.02
CA LYS A 3 -23.51 17.42 -58.73
C LYS A 3 -23.88 16.44 -57.62
N ARG A 4 -23.43 16.69 -56.38
CA ARG A 4 -24.11 16.32 -55.11
C ARG A 4 -23.44 17.11 -53.97
N LEU A 5 -24.04 18.25 -53.62
CA LEU A 5 -24.88 18.48 -52.43
C LEU A 5 -24.04 18.58 -51.14
N ALA A 6 -23.66 19.81 -50.81
CA ALA A 6 -23.14 20.19 -49.50
C ALA A 6 -24.31 20.19 -48.50
N ALA A 7 -24.37 19.18 -47.64
CA ALA A 7 -25.21 19.21 -46.45
C ALA A 7 -24.41 19.88 -45.34
N VAL A 8 -24.77 21.12 -45.03
CA VAL A 8 -24.32 21.82 -43.81
C VAL A 8 -25.03 21.15 -42.64
N ILE A 9 -24.38 20.17 -42.03
CA ILE A 9 -24.77 19.65 -40.72
C ILE A 9 -24.31 20.70 -39.71
N PHE A 10 -25.25 21.53 -39.24
CA PHE A 10 -25.08 22.26 -37.99
C PHE A 10 -24.99 21.20 -36.88
N LEU A 11 -23.76 20.80 -36.53
CA LEU A 11 -23.49 20.16 -35.27
C LEU A 11 -23.88 21.16 -34.18
N LEU A 12 -25.08 20.97 -33.63
CA LEU A 12 -25.39 21.38 -32.27
C LEU A 12 -24.43 20.59 -31.36
N LEU A 13 -23.19 21.09 -31.25
CA LEU A 13 -22.36 20.80 -30.10
C LEU A 13 -23.21 21.19 -28.89
N PRO A 14 -23.58 20.25 -28.00
CA PRO A 14 -24.03 20.68 -26.70
C PRO A 14 -22.90 21.58 -26.18
N LEU A 15 -23.23 22.82 -25.87
CA LEU A 15 -22.43 23.63 -24.96
C LEU A 15 -22.34 22.79 -23.69
N LEU A 16 -21.31 21.93 -23.62
CA LEU A 16 -20.86 21.29 -22.41
C LEU A 16 -20.64 22.48 -21.48
N SER A 17 -21.56 22.69 -20.55
CA SER A 17 -21.39 23.67 -19.50
C SER A 17 -20.01 23.39 -18.93
N GLN A 18 -19.07 24.31 -19.10
CA GLN A 18 -17.80 24.20 -18.42
C GLN A 18 -18.17 24.12 -16.94
N ALA A 19 -18.02 22.94 -16.35
CA ALA A 19 -18.26 22.77 -14.93
C ALA A 19 -17.39 23.81 -14.22
N ASP A 20 -18.01 24.61 -13.37
CA ASP A 20 -17.36 25.73 -12.73
C ASP A 20 -16.29 25.19 -11.77
N ASP A 21 -15.03 25.33 -12.17
CA ASP A 21 -13.87 24.93 -11.35
C ASP A 21 -13.47 26.07 -10.38
N SER A 22 -14.42 26.95 -10.03
CA SER A 22 -14.26 27.95 -8.98
C SER A 22 -14.40 27.33 -7.59
N ASN A 23 -13.95 28.08 -6.57
CA ASN A 23 -14.35 27.78 -5.20
C ASN A 23 -15.88 27.82 -5.12
N PHE A 24 -16.47 26.89 -4.37
CA PHE A 24 -17.87 26.98 -4.00
C PHE A 24 -18.09 26.59 -2.54
N LEU A 25 -19.06 27.25 -1.92
CA LEU A 25 -19.45 27.04 -0.54
C LEU A 25 -20.71 26.16 -0.48
N LEU A 26 -20.64 25.09 0.30
CA LEU A 26 -21.79 24.32 0.77
C LEU A 26 -22.16 24.82 2.16
N ALA A 27 -23.28 25.54 2.24
CA ALA A 27 -23.89 25.88 3.52
C ALA A 27 -24.42 24.61 4.21
N PRO A 28 -24.50 24.59 5.55
CA PRO A 28 -25.19 23.51 6.27
C PRO A 28 -26.61 23.31 5.70
N PRO A 29 -27.09 22.07 5.46
CA PRO A 29 -28.40 21.84 4.83
C PRO A 29 -29.58 22.40 5.66
N ASN A 30 -29.46 22.37 6.98
CA ASN A 30 -30.46 22.87 7.93
C ASN A 30 -29.74 23.68 9.04
N PRO A 31 -29.30 24.92 8.77
CA PRO A 31 -28.52 25.69 9.73
C PRO A 31 -29.36 26.01 10.96
N ASN A 32 -28.77 25.86 12.15
CA ASN A 32 -29.42 26.18 13.42
C ASN A 32 -28.54 27.18 14.20
N PRO A 33 -29.05 28.37 14.59
CA PRO A 33 -28.25 29.37 15.31
C PRO A 33 -27.76 28.92 16.68
N ASP A 34 -28.32 27.84 17.25
CA ASP A 34 -27.90 27.28 18.53
C ASP A 34 -26.78 26.21 18.38
N TYR A 35 -26.35 25.91 17.15
CA TYR A 35 -25.33 24.90 16.85
C TYR A 35 -23.96 25.56 16.70
N GLU A 36 -22.89 24.82 17.00
CA GLU A 36 -21.54 25.31 16.79
C GLU A 36 -21.19 25.31 15.29
N ASP A 37 -20.61 26.39 14.80
CA ASP A 37 -20.12 26.46 13.44
C ASP A 37 -18.72 25.84 13.35
N LYS A 38 -18.56 24.87 12.45
CA LYS A 38 -17.27 24.29 12.05
C LYS A 38 -17.12 24.41 10.54
N ALA A 39 -15.89 24.41 10.04
CA ALA A 39 -15.63 24.52 8.62
C ALA A 39 -14.60 23.51 8.12
N ILE A 40 -14.80 23.03 6.89
CA ILE A 40 -13.81 22.26 6.13
C ILE A 40 -13.44 23.04 4.88
N VAL A 41 -12.14 23.21 4.65
CA VAL A 41 -11.59 23.57 3.34
C VAL A 41 -11.18 22.28 2.63
N PHE A 42 -11.93 21.91 1.59
CA PHE A 42 -11.82 20.63 0.91
C PHE A 42 -11.07 20.74 -0.42
N PHE A 43 -10.04 19.92 -0.58
CA PHE A 43 -9.22 19.83 -1.77
C PHE A 43 -9.74 18.71 -2.68
N PRO A 44 -10.31 19.02 -3.86
CA PRO A 44 -10.77 18.00 -4.80
C PRO A 44 -9.63 17.14 -5.35
N GLY A 45 -9.99 15.95 -5.83
CA GLY A 45 -9.09 15.05 -6.55
C GLY A 45 -8.69 15.59 -7.92
N GLY A 46 -7.61 15.03 -8.46
CA GLY A 46 -7.05 15.46 -9.75
C GLY A 46 -8.01 15.17 -10.90
N ASN A 47 -8.31 16.17 -11.72
CA ASN A 47 -9.24 16.13 -12.85
C ASN A 47 -10.72 15.91 -12.48
N VAL A 48 -11.05 15.76 -11.20
CA VAL A 48 -12.43 15.52 -10.76
C VAL A 48 -13.18 16.87 -10.73
N PRO A 49 -14.34 16.98 -11.40
CA PRO A 49 -15.15 18.18 -11.30
C PRO A 49 -15.61 18.44 -9.86
N ASN A 50 -15.58 19.70 -9.47
CA ASN A 50 -15.95 20.17 -8.14
C ASN A 50 -17.37 19.72 -7.71
N THR A 51 -18.31 19.63 -8.66
CA THR A 51 -19.69 19.17 -8.44
C THR A 51 -19.80 17.72 -7.97
N ASN A 52 -18.82 16.86 -8.25
CA ASN A 52 -18.83 15.46 -7.80
C ASN A 52 -18.66 15.33 -6.28
N TYR A 53 -18.25 16.40 -5.59
CA TYR A 53 -18.10 16.41 -4.14
C TYR A 53 -19.34 16.93 -3.39
N THR A 54 -20.35 17.46 -4.09
CA THR A 54 -21.54 18.00 -3.42
C THR A 54 -22.25 16.93 -2.58
N THR A 55 -22.57 15.78 -3.17
CA THR A 55 -23.28 14.70 -2.48
C THR A 55 -22.51 14.11 -1.29
N PRO A 56 -21.23 13.68 -1.41
CA PRO A 56 -20.50 13.14 -0.26
C PRO A 56 -20.32 14.16 0.88
N LEU A 57 -20.09 15.44 0.55
CA LEU A 57 -19.90 16.48 1.57
C LEU A 57 -21.21 16.88 2.26
N VAL A 58 -22.34 16.90 1.55
CA VAL A 58 -23.66 17.06 2.17
C VAL A 58 -23.97 15.90 3.11
N SER A 59 -23.69 14.66 2.70
CA SER A 59 -23.82 13.48 3.58
C SER A 59 -22.97 13.63 4.86
N LEU A 60 -21.77 14.21 4.75
CA LEU A 60 -20.94 14.52 5.91
C LEU A 60 -21.55 15.60 6.82
N GLN A 61 -22.13 16.67 6.24
CA GLN A 61 -22.83 17.72 7.00
C GLN A 61 -24.00 17.13 7.79
N GLU A 62 -24.79 16.23 7.17
CA GLU A 62 -25.91 15.55 7.82
C GLU A 62 -25.46 14.66 8.99
N GLU A 63 -24.35 13.92 8.84
CA GLU A 63 -23.82 13.04 9.89
C GLU A 63 -23.36 13.81 11.15
N VAL A 64 -22.79 15.00 10.99
CA VAL A 64 -22.33 15.80 12.14
C VAL A 64 -23.42 16.69 12.74
N ALA A 65 -24.47 17.02 11.99
CA ALA A 65 -25.59 17.82 12.47
C ALA A 65 -26.28 17.19 13.70
N ALA A 66 -26.27 15.85 13.81
CA ALA A 66 -26.78 15.13 14.99
C ALA A 66 -26.09 15.51 16.31
N SER A 67 -24.88 16.08 16.24
CA SER A 67 -24.10 16.57 17.39
C SER A 67 -24.18 18.09 17.56
N LYS A 68 -25.21 18.74 17.01
CA LYS A 68 -25.42 20.20 17.08
C LYS A 68 -24.28 21.01 16.44
N ILE A 69 -23.87 20.60 15.23
CA ILE A 69 -22.84 21.27 14.47
C ILE A 69 -23.41 21.75 13.14
N ASN A 70 -23.18 23.03 12.83
CA ASN A 70 -23.33 23.61 11.51
C ASN A 70 -21.99 23.45 10.77
N LEU A 71 -21.89 22.45 9.91
CA LEU A 71 -20.68 22.24 9.13
C LEU A 71 -20.73 23.01 7.82
N HIS A 72 -19.87 24.01 7.65
CA HIS A 72 -19.64 24.72 6.41
C HIS A 72 -18.55 24.00 5.61
N VAL A 73 -18.70 23.85 4.30
CA VAL A 73 -17.66 23.23 3.48
C VAL A 73 -17.35 24.10 2.27
N ILE A 74 -16.08 24.49 2.10
CA ILE A 74 -15.62 25.14 0.88
C ILE A 74 -14.84 24.14 0.06
N VAL A 75 -15.28 23.86 -1.16
CA VAL A 75 -14.53 23.03 -2.10
C VAL A 75 -13.67 23.96 -2.95
N LEU A 76 -12.36 23.72 -2.94
CA LEU A 76 -11.41 24.55 -3.66
C LEU A 76 -11.52 24.35 -5.18
N GLY A 77 -11.46 25.46 -5.91
CA GLY A 77 -11.37 25.51 -7.35
C GLY A 77 -9.93 25.61 -7.83
N PHE A 78 -9.53 24.73 -8.76
CA PHE A 78 -8.23 24.80 -9.42
C PHE A 78 -8.43 24.92 -10.93
N LYS A 79 -7.81 25.92 -11.57
CA LYS A 79 -7.99 26.22 -13.01
C LYS A 79 -7.72 25.04 -13.96
N THR A 80 -6.87 24.10 -13.55
CA THR A 80 -6.52 22.90 -14.32
C THR A 80 -7.01 21.61 -13.65
N ARG A 81 -7.87 21.73 -12.63
CA ARG A 81 -8.31 20.64 -11.74
C ARG A 81 -7.16 19.85 -11.13
N LYS A 82 -5.99 20.48 -10.98
CA LYS A 82 -4.81 19.91 -10.37
C LYS A 82 -4.20 20.94 -9.44
N CYS A 83 -4.01 20.54 -8.20
CA CYS A 83 -3.26 21.31 -7.22
C CYS A 83 -1.75 21.03 -7.37
N ILE A 84 -0.94 21.86 -6.71
CA ILE A 84 0.53 21.74 -6.72
C ILE A 84 0.92 20.55 -5.83
N GLN A 85 1.50 19.51 -6.43
CA GLN A 85 1.78 18.25 -5.73
C GLN A 85 3.13 18.22 -5.01
N VAL A 86 3.97 19.23 -5.22
CA VAL A 86 5.31 19.33 -4.61
C VAL A 86 5.55 20.77 -4.24
N CYS A 87 5.52 21.07 -2.95
CA CYS A 87 5.91 22.37 -2.43
C CYS A 87 6.43 22.26 -0.98
N PRO A 88 7.66 21.77 -0.78
CA PRO A 88 8.16 21.45 0.56
C PRO A 88 8.43 22.69 1.43
N THR A 89 8.26 23.90 0.91
CA THR A 89 8.54 25.16 1.62
C THR A 89 7.40 26.16 1.44
N SER A 90 7.25 27.10 2.37
CA SER A 90 6.24 28.15 2.31
C SER A 90 6.37 28.99 1.03
N SER A 91 7.60 29.28 0.60
CA SER A 91 7.89 30.00 -0.65
C SER A 91 7.45 29.26 -1.91
N THR A 92 7.32 27.94 -1.87
CA THR A 92 6.85 27.12 -3.00
C THR A 92 5.38 26.75 -2.88
N CYS A 93 4.83 26.71 -1.65
CA CYS A 93 3.40 26.40 -1.40
C CYS A 93 2.49 27.64 -1.39
N PHE A 94 3.02 28.85 -1.56
CA PHE A 94 2.24 30.10 -1.41
C PHE A 94 0.97 30.15 -2.27
N LEU A 95 0.96 29.52 -3.46
CA LEU A 95 -0.23 29.47 -4.32
C LEU A 95 -1.35 28.61 -3.69
N LEU A 96 -1.02 27.47 -3.09
CA LEU A 96 -2.00 26.65 -2.36
C LEU A 96 -2.50 27.40 -1.12
N HIS A 97 -1.60 28.02 -0.39
CA HIS A 97 -1.96 28.80 0.79
C HIS A 97 -2.88 29.98 0.43
N ASN A 98 -2.57 30.74 -0.63
CA ASN A 98 -3.42 31.83 -1.10
C ASN A 98 -4.82 31.34 -1.53
N GLN A 99 -4.91 30.13 -2.11
CA GLN A 99 -6.19 29.52 -2.45
C GLN A 99 -7.02 29.20 -1.20
N VAL A 100 -6.38 28.71 -0.14
CA VAL A 100 -7.02 28.52 1.17
C VAL A 100 -7.46 29.85 1.76
N GLN A 101 -6.57 30.86 1.81
CA GLN A 101 -6.91 32.19 2.33
C GLN A 101 -8.13 32.80 1.61
N SER A 102 -8.15 32.76 0.29
CA SER A 102 -9.28 33.25 -0.52
C SER A 102 -10.60 32.50 -0.21
N SER A 103 -10.52 31.28 0.28
CA SER A 103 -11.67 30.46 0.68
C SER A 103 -12.13 30.77 2.09
N LEU A 104 -11.21 31.13 2.99
CA LEU A 104 -11.54 31.64 4.32
C LEU A 104 -12.24 33.00 4.22
N ASP A 105 -11.81 33.88 3.32
CA ASP A 105 -12.51 35.15 3.04
C ASP A 105 -13.97 34.90 2.60
N LEU A 106 -14.19 33.89 1.73
CA LEU A 106 -15.53 33.49 1.31
C LEU A 106 -16.35 32.98 2.51
N LEU A 107 -15.74 32.19 3.39
CA LEU A 107 -16.39 31.65 4.58
C LEU A 107 -16.84 32.75 5.54
N GLU A 108 -15.99 33.75 5.83
CA GLU A 108 -16.33 34.88 6.70
C GLU A 108 -17.54 35.66 6.16
N THR A 109 -17.61 35.87 4.85
CA THR A 109 -18.75 36.57 4.22
C THR A 109 -20.04 35.73 4.17
N SER A 110 -19.98 34.43 4.47
CA SER A 110 -21.13 33.53 4.43
C SER A 110 -22.00 33.51 5.69
N GLY A 111 -21.57 34.23 6.73
CA GLY A 111 -22.23 34.21 8.04
C GLY A 111 -21.71 33.12 8.98
N PHE A 112 -20.55 32.51 8.67
CA PHE A 112 -19.83 31.63 9.59
C PHE A 112 -19.44 32.41 10.86
N THR A 113 -19.77 31.87 12.03
CA THR A 113 -19.53 32.49 13.34
C THR A 113 -18.42 31.82 14.15
N GLY A 114 -17.90 30.69 13.66
CA GLY A 114 -16.77 29.98 14.29
C GLY A 114 -15.45 30.74 14.18
N SER A 115 -14.47 30.33 14.96
CA SER A 115 -13.11 30.87 14.91
C SER A 115 -12.31 30.23 13.77
N LEU A 116 -11.72 31.03 12.89
CA LEU A 116 -10.83 30.51 11.84
C LEU A 116 -9.60 29.79 12.41
N GLU A 117 -9.22 30.09 13.66
CA GLU A 117 -8.05 29.50 14.31
C GLU A 117 -8.31 28.11 14.91
N THR A 118 -9.56 27.80 15.30
CA THR A 118 -9.88 26.57 16.05
C THR A 118 -10.95 25.71 15.39
N ASP A 119 -11.77 26.30 14.52
CA ASP A 119 -12.98 25.66 13.96
C ASP A 119 -12.85 25.34 12.47
N VAL A 120 -11.68 25.61 11.87
CA VAL A 120 -11.37 25.25 10.47
C VAL A 120 -10.47 24.02 10.42
N PHE A 121 -10.85 23.10 9.53
CA PHE A 121 -10.19 21.83 9.27
C PHE A 121 -9.91 21.70 7.77
N LEU A 122 -8.97 20.84 7.41
CA LEU A 122 -8.67 20.54 6.00
C LEU A 122 -9.21 19.17 5.61
N GLY A 123 -9.70 19.05 4.40
CA GLY A 123 -10.09 17.77 3.81
C GLY A 123 -9.48 17.64 2.43
N GLY A 124 -9.21 16.42 1.98
CA GLY A 124 -8.78 16.22 0.60
C GLY A 124 -9.10 14.84 0.09
N HIS A 125 -9.34 14.73 -1.21
CA HIS A 125 -9.53 13.45 -1.89
C HIS A 125 -8.41 13.20 -2.89
N SER A 126 -7.87 11.98 -2.95
CA SER A 126 -6.87 11.57 -3.94
C SER A 126 -5.71 12.56 -3.99
N LEU A 127 -5.42 13.13 -5.17
CA LEU A 127 -4.44 14.20 -5.30
C LEU A 127 -4.65 15.39 -4.35
N GLY A 128 -5.90 15.76 -4.08
CA GLY A 128 -6.23 16.82 -3.14
C GLY A 128 -5.71 16.54 -1.73
N GLY A 129 -5.79 15.29 -1.26
CA GLY A 129 -5.20 14.89 0.02
C GLY A 129 -3.68 15.00 0.04
N THR A 130 -3.01 14.66 -1.08
CA THR A 130 -1.56 14.89 -1.23
C THR A 130 -1.23 16.39 -1.16
N CYS A 131 -2.03 17.25 -1.77
CA CYS A 131 -1.81 18.69 -1.71
C CYS A 131 -2.05 19.28 -0.32
N VAL A 132 -3.01 18.72 0.44
CA VAL A 132 -3.18 19.05 1.87
C VAL A 132 -1.92 18.67 2.65
N ASN A 133 -1.38 17.45 2.46
CA ASN A 133 -0.13 17.03 3.07
C ASN A 133 1.00 18.02 2.76
N GLN A 134 1.22 18.32 1.47
CA GLN A 134 2.27 19.25 1.03
C GLN A 134 2.10 20.66 1.60
N LEU A 135 0.87 21.16 1.72
CA LEU A 135 0.59 22.45 2.35
C LEU A 135 1.01 22.45 3.83
N VAL A 136 0.72 21.36 4.56
CA VAL A 136 1.18 21.19 5.95
C VAL A 136 2.70 21.19 6.03
N GLN A 137 3.37 20.48 5.11
CA GLN A 137 4.84 20.45 5.06
C GLN A 137 5.45 21.83 4.81
N GLY A 138 4.94 22.54 3.79
CA GLY A 138 5.46 23.85 3.41
C GLY A 138 5.31 24.90 4.52
N TYR A 139 4.34 24.75 5.41
CA TYR A 139 4.05 25.70 6.47
C TYR A 139 4.26 25.16 7.90
N SER A 140 4.95 24.04 8.08
CA SER A 140 5.18 23.44 9.41
C SER A 140 5.93 24.35 10.39
N SER A 141 6.83 25.19 9.88
CA SER A 141 7.58 26.19 10.68
C SER A 141 6.77 27.44 11.06
N SER A 142 5.62 27.62 10.41
CA SER A 142 4.69 28.72 10.64
C SER A 142 3.29 28.14 10.61
N THR A 143 2.94 27.38 11.67
CA THR A 143 1.66 26.65 11.77
C THR A 143 0.55 27.54 11.22
N PRO A 144 -0.06 27.19 10.08
CA PRO A 144 -1.16 27.98 9.58
C PRO A 144 -2.24 27.98 10.65
N GLN A 145 -2.83 29.15 10.90
CA GLN A 145 -3.85 29.33 11.95
C GLN A 145 -4.98 28.29 11.84
N TYR A 146 -5.21 27.69 10.67
CA TYR A 146 -6.32 26.78 10.37
C TYR A 146 -5.97 25.28 10.40
N LEU A 147 -4.86 24.85 11.00
CA LEU A 147 -4.47 23.42 11.05
C LEU A 147 -4.90 22.73 12.36
N ASN A 148 -6.20 22.56 12.59
CA ASN A 148 -6.72 21.86 13.78
C ASN A 148 -6.89 20.35 13.58
N GLY A 149 -6.94 19.93 12.32
CA GLY A 149 -6.98 18.54 11.93
C GLY A 149 -7.30 18.42 10.44
N LEU A 150 -7.08 17.23 9.90
CA LEU A 150 -7.33 16.98 8.50
C LEU A 150 -7.78 15.55 8.21
N PHE A 151 -8.54 15.35 7.15
CA PHE A 151 -8.84 14.01 6.65
C PHE A 151 -8.49 13.87 5.17
N MET A 152 -8.18 12.64 4.78
CA MET A 152 -7.76 12.28 3.43
C MET A 152 -8.56 11.06 2.96
N TRP A 153 -9.38 11.27 1.93
CA TRP A 153 -10.15 10.22 1.27
C TRP A 153 -9.34 9.66 0.09
N GLY A 154 -9.09 8.35 0.06
CA GLY A 154 -8.30 7.72 -1.01
C GLY A 154 -6.92 8.39 -1.19
N SER A 155 -6.29 8.82 -0.10
CA SER A 155 -5.02 9.54 -0.11
C SER A 155 -4.27 9.27 1.18
N TYR A 156 -3.03 9.73 1.25
CA TYR A 156 -2.11 9.43 2.32
C TYR A 156 -1.12 10.56 2.61
N ILE A 157 -0.48 10.49 3.78
CA ILE A 157 0.65 11.33 4.20
C ILE A 157 1.98 10.67 3.80
N ASP A 158 3.11 11.20 4.25
CA ASP A 158 4.40 10.58 3.96
C ASP A 158 4.52 9.24 4.70
N ALA A 159 5.18 8.27 4.08
CA ALA A 159 5.41 6.96 4.72
C ALA A 159 6.60 7.00 5.70
N SER A 160 7.45 8.02 5.64
CA SER A 160 8.66 8.17 6.46
C SER A 160 9.01 9.65 6.67
N GLY A 161 9.91 9.92 7.61
CA GLY A 161 10.38 11.27 7.94
C GLY A 161 9.44 12.07 8.85
N GLU A 162 9.64 13.38 8.92
CA GLU A 162 8.94 14.31 9.84
C GLU A 162 7.42 14.41 9.62
N TYR A 163 6.93 13.92 8.47
CA TYR A 163 5.51 13.90 8.12
C TYR A 163 4.99 12.47 7.93
N SER A 164 5.66 11.50 8.55
CA SER A 164 5.15 10.15 8.74
C SER A 164 4.08 10.09 9.83
N LEU A 165 3.40 8.96 9.99
CA LEU A 165 2.35 8.82 11.00
C LEU A 165 2.85 9.17 12.42
N PRO A 166 3.99 8.66 12.90
CA PRO A 166 4.51 9.00 14.24
C PRO A 166 4.68 10.50 14.46
N ASP A 167 5.21 11.21 13.46
CA ASP A 167 5.71 12.58 13.61
C ASP A 167 4.79 13.65 13.04
N TYR A 168 3.70 13.27 12.36
CA TYR A 168 2.80 14.22 11.71
C TYR A 168 2.29 15.30 12.71
N PRO A 169 2.37 16.60 12.37
CA PRO A 169 2.20 17.69 13.35
C PRO A 169 0.76 17.95 13.80
N ALA A 170 -0.23 17.37 13.11
CA ALA A 170 -1.65 17.61 13.37
C ALA A 170 -2.45 16.29 13.48
N PRO A 171 -3.62 16.31 14.15
CA PRO A 171 -4.57 15.22 14.08
C PRO A 171 -4.97 14.92 12.63
N PHE A 172 -4.95 13.65 12.22
CA PHE A 172 -5.43 13.29 10.89
C PHE A 172 -6.26 12.00 10.85
N ALA A 173 -7.01 11.84 9.76
CA ALA A 173 -7.63 10.59 9.33
C ALA A 173 -7.31 10.25 7.87
N LEU A 174 -6.71 9.08 7.65
CA LEU A 174 -6.60 8.47 6.33
C LEU A 174 -7.75 7.48 6.17
N VAL A 175 -8.60 7.72 5.19
CA VAL A 175 -9.78 6.90 4.89
C VAL A 175 -9.59 6.30 3.50
N GLY A 176 -9.17 5.03 3.48
CA GLY A 176 -9.02 4.23 2.28
C GLY A 176 -10.30 3.47 1.92
N ALA A 177 -10.29 2.90 0.72
CA ALA A 177 -11.35 2.06 0.18
C ALA A 177 -10.80 0.66 -0.11
N GLU A 178 -11.57 -0.38 0.19
CA GLU A 178 -11.16 -1.78 0.00
C GLU A 178 -10.87 -2.10 -1.49
N LEU A 179 -11.64 -1.49 -2.39
CA LEU A 179 -11.64 -1.77 -3.83
C LEU A 179 -10.89 -0.71 -4.65
N ASP A 180 -10.15 0.17 -3.95
CA ASP A 180 -9.23 1.13 -4.56
C ASP A 180 -8.06 0.37 -5.19
N GLY A 181 -8.04 0.29 -6.52
CA GLY A 181 -6.86 -0.19 -7.26
C GLY A 181 -6.01 0.95 -7.82
N GLY A 182 -6.27 2.18 -7.40
CA GLY A 182 -5.44 3.36 -7.65
C GLY A 182 -4.20 3.39 -6.75
N LEU A 183 -3.72 4.59 -6.47
CA LEU A 183 -2.47 4.82 -5.72
C LEU A 183 -2.64 4.69 -4.21
N ALA A 184 -3.86 4.84 -3.68
CA ALA A 184 -4.17 4.67 -2.27
C ALA A 184 -4.77 3.29 -1.94
N ARG A 185 -4.46 2.31 -2.79
CA ARG A 185 -4.83 0.90 -2.64
C ARG A 185 -4.53 0.31 -1.27
N PRO A 186 -5.24 -0.76 -0.85
CA PRO A 186 -5.03 -1.44 0.42
C PRO A 186 -3.56 -1.78 0.77
N GLY A 187 -2.81 -2.36 -0.17
CA GLY A 187 -1.41 -2.72 0.06
C GLY A 187 -0.51 -1.50 0.33
N LYS A 188 -0.89 -0.32 -0.19
CA LYS A 188 -0.26 0.96 0.14
C LYS A 188 -0.70 1.45 1.52
N MET A 189 -1.99 1.37 1.82
CA MET A 189 -2.55 1.75 3.13
C MET A 189 -2.00 0.93 4.29
N ALA A 190 -1.59 -0.32 4.03
CA ALA A 190 -0.89 -1.17 4.98
C ALA A 190 0.31 -0.48 5.62
N SER A 191 0.97 0.44 4.89
CA SER A 191 2.11 1.18 5.42
C SER A 191 1.81 1.97 6.69
N TRP A 192 0.65 2.62 6.73
CA TRP A 192 0.26 3.44 7.88
C TRP A 192 -0.49 2.63 8.94
N VAL A 193 -1.14 1.53 8.57
CA VAL A 193 -1.73 0.61 9.56
C VAL A 193 -0.65 -0.08 10.38
N ASP A 194 0.45 -0.46 9.75
CA ASP A 194 1.64 -1.00 10.42
C ASP A 194 2.28 0.03 11.38
N GLN A 195 2.54 1.26 10.90
CA GLN A 195 3.04 2.35 11.76
C GLN A 195 2.09 2.65 12.94
N PHE A 196 0.77 2.56 12.71
CA PHE A 196 -0.24 2.69 13.76
C PHE A 196 -0.09 1.58 14.80
N ASN A 197 0.10 0.32 14.38
CA ASN A 197 0.28 -0.83 15.24
C ASN A 197 1.59 -0.75 16.06
N ASP A 198 2.69 -0.32 15.45
CA ASP A 198 3.96 -0.07 16.14
C ASP A 198 3.82 1.01 17.20
N PHE A 199 3.11 2.09 16.86
CA PHE A 199 2.89 3.18 17.80
C PHE A 199 1.99 2.76 18.98
N LYS A 200 0.99 1.92 18.70
CA LYS A 200 0.10 1.28 19.69
C LYS A 200 0.87 0.34 20.61
N SER A 201 1.77 -0.50 20.08
CA SER A 201 2.55 -1.46 20.87
C SER A 201 3.64 -0.78 21.72
N GLY A 202 4.24 0.29 21.21
CA GLY A 202 5.25 1.11 21.91
C GLY A 202 4.70 2.00 23.04
N GLN A 203 3.39 1.94 23.35
CA GLN A 203 2.69 2.68 24.41
C GLN A 203 2.85 4.22 24.37
N LYS A 204 3.14 4.80 23.20
CA LYS A 204 3.33 6.25 23.09
C LYS A 204 2.02 7.04 23.24
N LEU A 205 0.89 6.43 22.91
CA LEU A 205 -0.47 6.95 23.15
C LEU A 205 -1.39 5.78 23.55
N ASN A 206 -2.44 6.06 24.31
CA ASN A 206 -3.52 5.06 24.47
C ASN A 206 -4.26 4.90 23.12
N VAL A 207 -4.93 3.76 22.94
CA VAL A 207 -5.65 3.45 21.70
C VAL A 207 -6.66 4.54 21.34
N GLU A 208 -7.34 5.12 22.33
CA GLU A 208 -8.35 6.14 22.08
C GLU A 208 -7.77 7.43 21.51
N ASP A 209 -6.65 7.90 22.07
CA ASP A 209 -5.86 9.02 21.57
C ASP A 209 -5.35 8.77 20.16
N LEU A 210 -4.83 7.57 19.91
CA LEU A 210 -4.29 7.19 18.60
C LEU A 210 -5.37 7.21 17.53
N GLN A 211 -6.54 6.65 17.83
CA GLN A 211 -7.71 6.66 16.95
C GLN A 211 -8.28 8.07 16.69
N THR A 212 -7.96 9.04 17.56
CA THR A 212 -8.40 10.44 17.40
C THR A 212 -7.36 11.25 16.64
N LYS A 213 -6.07 11.01 16.90
CA LYS A 213 -4.98 11.83 16.39
C LYS A 213 -4.35 11.29 15.11
N LYS A 214 -4.41 9.99 14.87
CA LYS A 214 -3.64 9.29 13.81
C LYS A 214 -4.49 8.20 13.16
N ALA A 215 -5.72 8.54 12.78
CA ALA A 215 -6.67 7.60 12.25
C ALA A 215 -6.22 7.03 10.89
N VAL A 216 -6.21 5.71 10.74
CA VAL A 216 -6.00 5.00 9.46
C VAL A 216 -7.04 3.89 9.35
N VAL A 217 -7.94 4.00 8.38
CA VAL A 217 -9.06 3.06 8.19
C VAL A 217 -9.25 2.72 6.72
N ILE A 218 -9.72 1.51 6.44
CA ILE A 218 -10.16 1.06 5.12
C ILE A 218 -11.64 0.69 5.22
N ILE A 219 -12.48 1.29 4.37
CA ILE A 219 -13.92 1.02 4.37
C ILE A 219 -14.21 -0.19 3.45
N PRO A 220 -14.83 -1.27 3.97
CA PRO A 220 -15.18 -2.43 3.17
C PRO A 220 -16.21 -2.12 2.08
N GLY A 221 -16.01 -2.73 0.91
CA GLY A 221 -16.96 -2.78 -0.19
C GLY A 221 -17.11 -1.51 -1.04
N ILE A 222 -16.35 -0.45 -0.75
CA ILE A 222 -16.30 0.77 -1.57
C ILE A 222 -15.02 0.82 -2.41
N ASP A 223 -15.05 1.57 -3.50
CA ASP A 223 -13.91 1.87 -4.38
C ASP A 223 -13.44 3.34 -4.22
N HIS A 224 -12.43 3.77 -4.98
CA HIS A 224 -11.94 5.15 -4.92
C HIS A 224 -12.96 6.14 -5.51
N SER A 225 -13.69 5.73 -6.55
CA SER A 225 -14.71 6.50 -7.24
C SER A 225 -15.88 6.88 -6.33
N ASP A 226 -16.19 6.05 -5.32
CA ASP A 226 -17.20 6.36 -4.30
C ASP A 226 -16.87 7.65 -3.53
N PHE A 227 -15.62 8.07 -3.40
CA PHE A 227 -15.33 9.38 -2.80
C PHE A 227 -15.74 10.58 -3.67
N CYS A 228 -16.04 10.35 -4.96
CA CYS A 228 -16.47 11.35 -5.93
C CYS A 228 -17.52 10.82 -6.92
N PRO A 229 -18.75 10.49 -6.47
CA PRO A 229 -19.76 9.84 -7.29
C PRO A 229 -19.97 10.50 -8.65
N GLY A 230 -20.05 9.70 -9.71
CA GLY A 230 -20.16 10.16 -11.09
C GLY A 230 -18.82 10.49 -11.77
N PHE A 231 -17.69 10.17 -11.12
CA PHE A 231 -16.36 10.20 -11.72
C PHE A 231 -15.68 8.86 -11.44
N GLU A 232 -15.39 8.10 -12.50
CA GLU A 232 -14.70 6.81 -12.38
C GLU A 232 -13.18 7.03 -12.36
N VAL A 233 -12.51 6.47 -11.35
CA VAL A 233 -11.08 6.61 -11.13
C VAL A 233 -10.34 5.39 -11.71
N PRO A 234 -9.37 5.58 -12.62
CA PRO A 234 -8.60 4.48 -13.17
C PRO A 234 -7.91 3.66 -12.08
N GLY A 235 -8.01 2.34 -12.21
CA GLY A 235 -7.52 1.38 -11.24
C GLY A 235 -8.59 0.73 -10.40
N ASP A 236 -9.77 1.34 -10.22
CA ASP A 236 -10.81 0.81 -9.35
C ASP A 236 -11.36 -0.55 -9.81
N ILE A 237 -11.70 -1.39 -8.83
CA ILE A 237 -12.49 -2.60 -9.07
C ILE A 237 -13.96 -2.19 -9.05
N ILE A 238 -14.52 -1.98 -10.24
CA ILE A 238 -15.91 -1.54 -10.40
C ILE A 238 -16.87 -2.69 -10.73
N PRO A 239 -18.16 -2.58 -10.38
CA PRO A 239 -18.67 -1.61 -9.41
C PRO A 239 -18.26 -1.98 -7.98
N SER A 240 -18.30 -1.02 -7.07
CA SER A 240 -18.34 -1.28 -5.63
C SER A 240 -19.34 -2.38 -5.24
N SER A 241 -19.06 -3.10 -4.15
CA SER A 241 -19.98 -4.12 -3.63
C SER A 241 -21.19 -3.53 -2.90
N VAL A 242 -21.18 -2.20 -2.68
CA VAL A 242 -22.31 -1.44 -2.14
C VAL A 242 -22.82 -0.40 -3.13
N THR A 243 -24.06 0.04 -2.94
CA THR A 243 -24.61 1.17 -3.72
C THR A 243 -23.90 2.47 -3.35
N SER A 244 -23.82 3.42 -4.28
CA SER A 244 -23.27 4.76 -4.02
C SER A 244 -23.88 5.45 -2.79
N ALA A 245 -25.21 5.33 -2.56
CA ALA A 245 -25.84 5.91 -1.36
C ALA A 245 -25.33 5.29 -0.04
N GLU A 246 -25.13 3.97 -0.02
CA GLU A 246 -24.56 3.27 1.13
C GLU A 246 -23.07 3.59 1.31
N ALA A 247 -22.31 3.70 0.21
CA ALA A 247 -20.92 4.16 0.26
C ALA A 247 -20.82 5.56 0.90
N MET A 248 -21.70 6.50 0.49
CA MET A 248 -21.70 7.87 1.02
C MET A 248 -21.99 7.89 2.51
N LYS A 249 -22.90 7.03 2.95
CA LYS A 249 -23.24 6.87 4.37
C LYS A 249 -22.06 6.29 5.16
N ARG A 250 -21.33 5.31 4.63
CA ARG A 250 -20.14 4.74 5.30
C ARG A 250 -19.01 5.77 5.41
N ILE A 251 -18.71 6.46 4.31
CA ILE A 251 -17.68 7.50 4.24
C ILE A 251 -17.99 8.64 5.22
N SER A 252 -19.23 9.16 5.19
CA SER A 252 -19.66 10.21 6.10
C SER A 252 -19.67 9.74 7.54
N LYS A 253 -20.14 8.52 7.82
CA LYS A 253 -20.15 7.96 9.18
C LYS A 253 -18.75 7.88 9.77
N VAL A 254 -17.78 7.33 9.04
CA VAL A 254 -16.38 7.22 9.50
C VAL A 254 -15.76 8.59 9.71
N THR A 255 -15.81 9.45 8.69
CA THR A 255 -15.17 10.78 8.73
C THR A 255 -15.84 11.69 9.77
N GLY A 256 -17.17 11.73 9.79
CA GLY A 256 -17.95 12.54 10.72
C GLY A 256 -17.80 12.08 12.16
N THR A 257 -17.69 10.77 12.40
CA THR A 257 -17.42 10.26 13.76
C THR A 257 -16.03 10.66 14.24
N TRP A 258 -15.02 10.58 13.38
CA TRP A 258 -13.67 11.05 13.71
C TRP A 258 -13.65 12.56 14.01
N LEU A 259 -14.31 13.39 13.19
CA LEU A 259 -14.43 14.83 13.44
C LEU A 259 -15.13 15.13 14.76
N LYS A 260 -16.27 14.48 15.05
CA LYS A 260 -16.99 14.63 16.33
C LYS A 260 -16.12 14.29 17.53
N LYS A 261 -15.26 13.28 17.40
CA LYS A 261 -14.32 12.90 18.45
C LYS A 261 -13.26 13.97 18.64
N LEU A 262 -12.71 14.51 17.56
CA LEU A 262 -11.75 15.61 17.60
C LEU A 262 -12.33 16.88 18.22
N TRP A 263 -13.62 17.16 17.97
CA TRP A 263 -14.35 18.28 18.56
C TRP A 263 -14.83 18.04 20.00
N GLY A 264 -14.63 16.84 20.56
CA GLY A 264 -15.07 16.52 21.92
C GLY A 264 -16.59 16.37 22.09
N VAL A 265 -17.33 16.16 20.99
CA VAL A 265 -18.79 16.00 20.99
C VAL A 265 -19.24 14.58 20.61
N SER A 266 -18.30 13.65 20.42
CA SER A 266 -18.61 12.25 20.13
C SER A 266 -19.26 11.55 21.32
N THR A 267 -20.21 10.67 21.02
CA THR A 267 -20.82 9.75 21.98
C THR A 267 -19.95 8.52 22.23
N ARG A 268 -20.26 7.77 23.30
CA ARG A 268 -19.58 6.49 23.56
C ARG A 268 -19.78 5.46 22.44
N LEU A 269 -20.98 5.41 21.83
CA LEU A 269 -21.28 4.48 20.74
C LEU A 269 -20.44 4.79 19.49
N GLU A 270 -20.23 6.07 19.22
CA GLU A 270 -19.35 6.55 18.15
C GLU A 270 -17.89 6.18 18.36
N SER A 271 -17.37 6.27 19.59
CA SER A 271 -16.02 5.77 19.91
C SER A 271 -15.91 4.25 19.74
N ILE A 272 -16.96 3.48 20.08
CA ILE A 272 -17.01 2.03 19.85
C ILE A 272 -17.00 1.74 18.35
N PHE A 273 -17.85 2.43 17.58
CA PHE A 273 -17.92 2.29 16.13
C PHE A 273 -16.56 2.52 15.47
N LEU A 274 -15.86 3.63 15.80
CA LEU A 274 -14.54 3.88 15.24
C LEU A 274 -13.58 2.73 15.57
N ARG A 275 -13.57 2.23 16.80
CA ARG A 275 -12.74 1.07 17.19
C ARG A 275 -13.06 -0.16 16.35
N GLU A 276 -14.33 -0.46 16.10
CA GLU A 276 -14.74 -1.57 15.25
C GLU A 276 -14.22 -1.40 13.82
N VAL A 277 -14.28 -0.19 13.24
CA VAL A 277 -13.72 0.08 11.90
C VAL A 277 -12.20 -0.14 11.86
N TYR A 278 -11.46 0.21 12.91
CA TYR A 278 -10.03 -0.10 13.00
C TYR A 278 -9.76 -1.60 13.09
N GLU A 279 -10.52 -2.31 13.92
CA GLU A 279 -10.40 -3.76 14.07
C GLU A 279 -10.72 -4.48 12.76
N GLU A 280 -11.70 -4.00 11.99
CA GLU A 280 -12.00 -4.47 10.64
C GLU A 280 -10.85 -4.19 9.66
N THR A 281 -10.26 -3.00 9.72
CA THR A 281 -9.08 -2.64 8.90
C THR A 281 -7.88 -3.55 9.22
N GLU A 282 -7.57 -3.75 10.50
CA GLU A 282 -6.51 -4.66 10.96
C GLU A 282 -6.80 -6.10 10.52
N LYS A 283 -8.05 -6.56 10.63
CA LYS A 283 -8.47 -7.90 10.21
C LYS A 283 -8.32 -8.08 8.70
N PHE A 284 -8.73 -7.09 7.91
CA PHE A 284 -8.63 -7.11 6.45
C PHE A 284 -7.18 -7.19 5.97
N LEU A 285 -6.28 -6.43 6.59
CA LEU A 285 -4.86 -6.39 6.21
C LEU A 285 -4.01 -7.48 6.88
N ARG A 286 -4.52 -8.24 7.85
CA ARG A 286 -3.77 -9.29 8.53
C ARG A 286 -3.13 -10.32 7.58
N PRO A 287 -3.83 -10.83 6.55
CA PRO A 287 -3.19 -11.70 5.55
C PRO A 287 -2.04 -11.02 4.82
N TYR A 288 -2.18 -9.72 4.52
CA TYR A 288 -1.14 -8.94 3.85
C TYR A 288 0.11 -8.77 4.72
N PHE A 289 -0.06 -8.47 6.01
CA PHE A 289 1.06 -8.43 6.96
C PHE A 289 1.74 -9.78 7.13
N ALA A 290 0.95 -10.87 7.25
CA ALA A 290 1.50 -12.22 7.31
C ALA A 290 2.33 -12.55 6.05
N ALA A 291 1.94 -12.05 4.88
CA ALA A 291 2.68 -12.22 3.64
C ALA A 291 3.95 -11.35 3.57
N LEU A 292 3.93 -10.13 4.13
CA LEU A 292 5.12 -9.28 4.27
C LEU A 292 6.15 -9.92 5.22
N ASP A 293 5.69 -10.49 6.33
CA ASP A 293 6.53 -11.22 7.29
C ASP A 293 7.27 -12.41 6.64
N MET A 294 6.75 -12.94 5.52
CA MET A 294 7.44 -14.00 4.77
C MET A 294 8.64 -13.46 3.98
N GLU A 295 8.61 -12.20 3.52
CA GLU A 295 9.71 -11.58 2.79
C GLU A 295 10.95 -11.42 3.66
N VAL A 296 10.76 -10.93 4.90
CA VAL A 296 11.82 -10.61 5.85
C VAL A 296 11.29 -10.64 7.28
N GLN A 297 11.99 -11.34 8.19
CA GLN A 297 11.67 -11.31 9.62
C GLN A 297 12.47 -10.22 10.36
N TYR A 298 11.79 -9.55 11.30
CA TYR A 298 12.36 -8.58 12.24
C TYR A 298 12.77 -7.25 11.58
N HIS A 299 11.77 -6.45 11.22
CA HIS A 299 12.00 -5.15 10.61
C HIS A 299 11.19 -4.06 11.31
N ALA A 300 11.87 -3.14 11.99
CA ALA A 300 11.24 -1.98 12.64
C ALA A 300 10.73 -0.91 11.66
N MET A 301 10.86 -1.12 10.34
CA MET A 301 10.46 -0.17 9.29
C MET A 301 10.32 -0.87 7.93
N HIS A 302 9.15 -1.44 7.61
CA HIS A 302 8.85 -2.04 6.30
C HIS A 302 8.99 -1.09 5.08
N TYR A 303 9.44 0.16 5.27
CA TYR A 303 9.34 1.24 4.26
C TYR A 303 10.67 1.80 3.77
N THR A 304 11.79 1.51 4.45
CA THR A 304 13.11 2.03 4.02
C THR A 304 13.93 1.01 3.24
N GLY A 305 13.49 -0.26 3.17
CA GLY A 305 14.24 -1.34 2.51
C GLY A 305 15.58 -1.65 3.19
N THR A 306 15.73 -1.29 4.46
CA THR A 306 16.99 -1.43 5.20
C THR A 306 16.76 -2.07 6.56
N GLY A 307 17.20 -3.31 6.73
CA GLY A 307 17.07 -4.06 7.98
C GLY A 307 16.30 -5.36 7.79
N GLY A 308 16.63 -6.33 8.63
CA GLY A 308 16.11 -7.70 8.55
C GLY A 308 17.17 -8.66 9.04
N THR A 309 16.77 -9.77 9.65
CA THR A 309 17.71 -10.79 10.12
C THR A 309 17.77 -11.99 9.18
N TYR A 310 16.63 -12.42 8.63
CA TYR A 310 16.55 -13.48 7.62
C TYR A 310 15.26 -13.37 6.80
N SER A 311 15.17 -14.13 5.71
CA SER A 311 13.96 -14.24 4.88
C SER A 311 13.31 -15.63 5.01
N PRO A 312 12.12 -15.75 5.64
CA PRO A 312 11.40 -17.02 5.73
C PRO A 312 11.12 -17.69 4.38
N ILE A 313 10.86 -16.91 3.33
CA ILE A 313 10.66 -17.51 2.00
C ILE A 313 11.94 -18.13 1.43
N CYS A 314 13.12 -17.55 1.66
CA CYS A 314 14.36 -18.15 1.16
C CYS A 314 14.73 -19.43 1.93
N GLU A 315 14.43 -19.48 3.23
CA GLU A 315 14.52 -20.72 4.02
C GLU A 315 13.59 -21.79 3.43
N LYS A 316 12.32 -21.45 3.22
CA LYS A 316 11.36 -22.42 2.68
C LYS A 316 11.70 -22.84 1.24
N ALA A 317 12.20 -21.91 0.42
CA ALA A 317 12.67 -22.18 -0.93
C ALA A 317 13.83 -23.19 -0.93
N GLN A 318 14.78 -23.07 0.00
CA GLN A 318 15.87 -24.04 0.13
C GLN A 318 15.34 -25.46 0.38
N MET A 319 14.33 -25.60 1.24
CA MET A 319 13.73 -26.91 1.55
C MET A 319 12.97 -27.47 0.35
N ILE A 320 12.23 -26.63 -0.38
CA ILE A 320 11.53 -27.04 -1.61
C ILE A 320 12.53 -27.48 -2.69
N LEU A 321 13.61 -26.73 -2.89
CA LEU A 321 14.66 -27.08 -3.86
C LEU A 321 15.44 -28.34 -3.46
N ALA A 322 15.57 -28.58 -2.16
CA ALA A 322 16.17 -29.81 -1.65
C ALA A 322 15.29 -31.03 -1.98
N ASN A 323 13.97 -30.90 -1.82
CA ASN A 323 12.96 -31.93 -2.12
C ASN A 323 13.36 -33.32 -1.58
N LEU A 324 13.76 -33.35 -0.30
CA LEU A 324 14.18 -34.55 0.40
C LEU A 324 12.99 -35.31 0.97
N SER A 325 13.24 -36.53 1.46
CA SER A 325 12.26 -37.24 2.29
C SER A 325 12.02 -36.47 3.61
N LEU A 326 10.89 -36.70 4.28
CA LEU A 326 10.63 -36.07 5.59
C LEU A 326 11.69 -36.40 6.64
N GLU A 327 12.28 -37.61 6.56
CA GLU A 327 13.35 -38.05 7.47
C GLU A 327 14.65 -37.28 7.21
N ASP A 328 15.02 -37.12 5.95
CA ASP A 328 16.24 -36.41 5.56
C ASP A 328 16.10 -34.89 5.69
N GLU A 329 14.91 -34.34 5.43
CA GLU A 329 14.57 -32.94 5.66
C GLU A 329 14.76 -32.57 7.14
N ALA A 330 14.40 -33.47 8.07
CA ALA A 330 14.61 -33.25 9.51
C ALA A 330 16.08 -33.17 9.93
N ARG A 331 17.01 -33.60 9.05
CA ARG A 331 18.46 -33.50 9.24
C ARG A 331 19.05 -32.22 8.64
N VAL A 332 18.24 -31.33 8.08
CA VAL A 332 18.70 -30.05 7.50
C VAL A 332 18.19 -28.88 8.33
N SER A 333 19.11 -28.09 8.85
CA SER A 333 18.85 -26.85 9.57
C SER A 333 19.27 -25.65 8.72
N ILE A 334 18.49 -24.57 8.70
CA ILE A 334 18.86 -23.32 8.01
C ILE A 334 19.41 -22.31 9.02
N SER A 335 20.61 -21.78 8.73
CA SER A 335 21.23 -20.72 9.53
C SER A 335 20.48 -19.39 9.36
N ARG A 336 20.06 -18.77 10.47
CA ARG A 336 19.30 -17.50 10.50
C ARG A 336 20.10 -16.29 11.00
N GLY A 337 21.35 -16.48 11.43
CA GLY A 337 22.16 -15.44 12.08
C GLY A 337 23.25 -14.86 11.17
N CYS A 338 23.66 -13.62 11.46
CA CYS A 338 24.92 -13.04 10.97
C CYS A 338 26.12 -13.49 11.81
N ASP A 339 25.88 -13.92 13.05
CA ASP A 339 26.91 -14.08 14.09
C ASP A 339 27.36 -15.55 14.28
N ASN A 340 27.18 -16.40 13.26
CA ASN A 340 27.69 -17.76 13.39
C ASN A 340 29.22 -17.71 13.30
N GLU A 341 29.91 -17.83 14.44
CA GLU A 341 31.38 -17.93 14.57
C GLU A 341 31.99 -19.02 13.66
N ASN A 342 31.16 -19.98 13.22
CA ASN A 342 31.52 -21.05 12.29
C ASN A 342 31.65 -20.59 10.82
N PHE A 343 31.18 -19.38 10.48
CA PHE A 343 31.29 -18.79 9.16
C PHE A 343 31.97 -17.42 9.26
N ASP A 344 32.63 -16.97 8.19
CA ASP A 344 33.29 -15.65 8.15
C ASP A 344 32.25 -14.54 8.47
N GLU A 345 32.41 -13.88 9.63
CA GLU A 345 31.48 -12.90 10.23
C GLU A 345 31.11 -11.76 9.27
N THR A 346 31.92 -11.51 8.25
CA THR A 346 31.69 -10.41 7.31
C THR A 346 30.82 -10.78 6.09
N ARG A 347 30.44 -12.05 5.92
CA ARG A 347 29.83 -12.53 4.65
C ARG A 347 28.66 -13.52 4.77
N SER A 348 28.17 -13.77 5.99
CA SER A 348 27.32 -14.94 6.27
C SER A 348 25.93 -14.59 6.81
N CYS A 349 25.49 -13.33 6.68
CA CYS A 349 24.15 -12.94 7.07
C CYS A 349 23.08 -13.61 6.20
N ALA A 350 22.02 -14.09 6.87
CA ALA A 350 20.86 -14.68 6.20
C ALA A 350 20.03 -13.65 5.44
N TYR A 351 20.03 -12.38 5.87
CA TYR A 351 19.46 -11.25 5.14
C TYR A 351 20.49 -10.14 4.93
N LEU A 352 20.50 -9.56 3.73
CA LEU A 352 21.48 -8.56 3.30
C LEU A 352 20.76 -7.28 2.89
N ASN A 353 21.29 -6.14 3.32
CA ASN A 353 20.65 -4.83 3.14
C ASN A 353 20.86 -4.24 1.75
N SER A 354 21.73 -4.83 0.94
CA SER A 354 22.01 -4.34 -0.41
C SER A 354 22.24 -5.48 -1.39
N THR A 355 22.00 -5.19 -2.67
CA THR A 355 22.34 -6.06 -3.78
C THR A 355 23.83 -6.35 -3.86
N ASP A 356 24.68 -5.41 -3.45
CA ASP A 356 26.14 -5.53 -3.49
C ASP A 356 26.62 -6.54 -2.43
N ASP A 357 26.08 -6.45 -1.21
CA ASP A 357 26.34 -7.44 -0.17
C ASP A 357 25.84 -8.83 -0.61
N LEU A 358 24.65 -8.88 -1.21
CA LEU A 358 24.12 -10.10 -1.80
C LEU A 358 25.02 -10.65 -2.90
N GLU A 359 25.62 -9.83 -3.76
CA GLU A 359 26.54 -10.30 -4.80
C GLU A 359 27.69 -11.11 -4.20
N HIS A 360 28.26 -10.64 -3.09
CA HIS A 360 29.43 -11.20 -2.44
C HIS A 360 29.14 -12.33 -1.45
N SER A 361 27.90 -12.51 -1.04
CA SER A 361 27.50 -13.63 -0.19
C SER A 361 27.54 -14.97 -0.93
N ARG A 362 27.69 -16.05 -0.15
CA ARG A 362 27.78 -17.42 -0.67
C ARG A 362 26.96 -18.35 0.20
N SER A 363 26.21 -19.23 -0.44
CA SER A 363 25.61 -20.38 0.24
C SER A 363 26.72 -21.32 0.72
N GLN A 364 26.65 -21.70 1.98
CA GLN A 364 27.64 -22.54 2.65
C GLN A 364 26.91 -23.64 3.42
N TYR A 365 27.65 -24.63 3.88
CA TYR A 365 27.14 -25.65 4.77
C TYR A 365 28.21 -26.09 5.75
N SER A 366 27.79 -26.61 6.89
CA SER A 366 28.61 -27.26 7.90
C SER A 366 27.75 -28.31 8.60
N PHE A 367 28.36 -29.22 9.35
CA PHE A 367 27.59 -30.06 10.28
C PHE A 367 27.39 -29.32 11.60
N GLU A 368 26.30 -29.59 12.30
CA GLU A 368 26.07 -29.02 13.63
C GLU A 368 27.15 -29.53 14.62
N PRO A 369 27.74 -28.66 15.46
CA PRO A 369 28.82 -29.06 16.37
C PRO A 369 28.43 -30.22 17.31
N ASP A 370 27.16 -30.24 17.73
CA ASP A 370 26.62 -31.21 18.67
C ASP A 370 25.95 -32.42 17.97
N ASN A 371 25.77 -32.37 16.65
CA ASN A 371 25.16 -33.44 15.87
C ASN A 371 25.72 -33.52 14.45
N SER A 372 26.69 -34.41 14.24
CA SER A 372 27.30 -34.64 12.93
C SER A 372 26.35 -35.20 11.87
N ASP A 373 25.16 -35.65 12.25
CA ASP A 373 24.17 -36.16 11.30
C ASP A 373 23.25 -35.06 10.76
N ASN A 374 23.31 -33.85 11.36
CA ASN A 374 22.56 -32.68 10.98
C ASN A 374 23.43 -31.71 10.16
N LEU A 375 22.93 -31.35 8.97
CA LEU A 375 23.55 -30.37 8.08
C LEU A 375 22.96 -28.98 8.35
N LEU A 376 23.82 -28.05 8.77
CA LEU A 376 23.50 -26.63 8.81
C LEU A 376 23.81 -26.00 7.44
N VAL A 377 22.80 -25.41 6.80
CA VAL A 377 22.90 -24.73 5.51
C VAL A 377 22.71 -23.23 5.69
N ASN A 378 23.58 -22.43 5.08
CA ASN A 378 23.43 -20.98 5.01
C ASN A 378 22.75 -20.56 3.71
N VAL A 379 21.69 -19.77 3.83
CA VAL A 379 20.94 -19.16 2.74
C VAL A 379 21.06 -17.65 2.86
N SER A 380 21.45 -16.98 1.77
CA SER A 380 21.50 -15.52 1.74
C SER A 380 20.30 -14.95 1.01
N ALA A 381 19.68 -13.93 1.58
CA ALA A 381 18.48 -13.28 1.06
C ALA A 381 18.64 -11.76 0.90
N HIS A 382 17.90 -11.19 -0.03
CA HIS A 382 17.67 -9.75 -0.15
C HIS A 382 16.32 -9.51 -0.80
N ALA A 383 15.49 -8.62 -0.25
CA ALA A 383 14.26 -8.17 -0.89
C ALA A 383 14.49 -6.79 -1.53
N ASP A 384 14.18 -6.67 -2.83
CA ASP A 384 14.24 -5.38 -3.53
C ASP A 384 12.84 -4.74 -3.57
N TYR A 385 12.74 -3.49 -3.14
CA TYR A 385 11.48 -2.78 -2.99
C TYR A 385 11.34 -1.67 -4.04
N TYR A 386 10.11 -1.42 -4.46
CA TYR A 386 9.83 -0.33 -5.40
C TYR A 386 10.29 1.01 -4.82
N ARG A 387 11.17 1.72 -5.54
CA ARG A 387 11.58 3.07 -5.15
C ARG A 387 10.37 4.00 -5.16
N ASN A 388 10.01 4.51 -3.99
CA ASN A 388 8.88 5.41 -3.81
C ASN A 388 9.32 6.84 -3.41
N PHE A 389 10.35 7.35 -4.09
CA PHE A 389 10.99 8.62 -3.72
C PHE A 389 10.08 9.86 -3.79
N LYS A 390 8.95 9.77 -4.48
CA LYS A 390 7.94 10.85 -4.56
C LYS A 390 6.66 10.54 -3.78
N ASN A 391 6.64 9.45 -3.01
CA ASN A 391 5.41 8.93 -2.40
C ASN A 391 4.26 8.78 -3.42
N THR A 392 4.55 8.25 -4.61
CA THR A 392 3.61 8.14 -5.73
C THR A 392 2.77 6.87 -5.70
N GLY A 393 2.54 6.29 -4.52
CA GLY A 393 1.70 5.10 -4.39
C GLY A 393 2.35 3.81 -4.86
N SER A 394 3.69 3.72 -4.82
CA SER A 394 4.38 2.46 -5.11
C SER A 394 3.91 1.35 -4.17
N ILE A 395 3.84 0.13 -4.69
CA ILE A 395 3.49 -1.07 -3.95
C ILE A 395 4.47 -1.27 -2.80
N THR A 396 3.94 -1.57 -1.62
CA THR A 396 4.73 -1.76 -0.39
C THR A 396 5.50 -3.07 -0.40
N ALA A 397 4.93 -4.12 -0.99
CA ALA A 397 5.59 -5.42 -1.12
C ALA A 397 6.88 -5.34 -1.96
N ALA A 398 7.79 -6.27 -1.70
CA ALA A 398 9.00 -6.41 -2.50
C ALA A 398 8.65 -6.67 -3.98
N SER A 399 9.38 -6.02 -4.88
CA SER A 399 9.32 -6.32 -6.31
C SER A 399 9.83 -7.73 -6.61
N GLU A 400 10.79 -8.20 -5.82
CA GLU A 400 11.32 -9.55 -5.83
C GLU A 400 12.05 -9.84 -4.51
N VAL A 401 12.24 -11.13 -4.20
CA VAL A 401 13.14 -11.57 -3.14
C VAL A 401 14.18 -12.52 -3.72
N ALA A 402 15.43 -12.09 -3.65
CA ALA A 402 16.58 -12.79 -4.19
C ALA A 402 17.14 -13.76 -3.14
N CYS A 403 17.18 -15.05 -3.46
CA CYS A 403 17.64 -16.12 -2.58
C CYS A 403 18.83 -16.86 -3.21
N LYS A 404 19.94 -16.96 -2.47
CA LYS A 404 21.10 -17.79 -2.82
C LYS A 404 21.10 -19.06 -1.99
N MET A 405 20.86 -20.20 -2.64
CA MET A 405 20.68 -21.51 -2.00
C MET A 405 21.62 -22.57 -2.58
N LEU A 406 21.64 -23.75 -1.96
CA LEU A 406 22.27 -24.96 -2.47
C LEU A 406 21.25 -25.80 -3.27
N THR A 407 21.73 -26.57 -4.24
CA THR A 407 20.92 -27.59 -4.93
C THR A 407 20.58 -28.74 -3.99
N GLY A 408 19.47 -29.45 -4.22
CA GLY A 408 19.15 -30.68 -3.49
C GLY A 408 20.22 -31.76 -3.66
N ALA A 409 20.82 -31.87 -4.84
CA ALA A 409 21.95 -32.78 -5.07
C ALA A 409 23.15 -32.48 -4.17
N ARG A 410 23.46 -31.20 -3.91
CA ARG A 410 24.54 -30.83 -2.99
C ARG A 410 24.20 -31.24 -1.56
N ILE A 411 23.00 -30.93 -1.11
CA ILE A 411 22.57 -31.28 0.26
C ILE A 411 22.60 -32.79 0.45
N ALA A 412 22.07 -33.55 -0.52
CA ALA A 412 22.07 -35.00 -0.46
C ALA A 412 23.48 -35.61 -0.45
N GLU A 413 24.40 -35.08 -1.26
CA GLU A 413 25.81 -35.51 -1.24
C GLU A 413 26.43 -35.30 0.15
N GLN A 414 26.15 -34.18 0.81
CA GLN A 414 26.67 -33.92 2.16
C GLN A 414 26.03 -34.84 3.21
N LEU A 415 24.74 -35.13 3.09
CA LEU A 415 24.04 -36.06 3.98
C LEU A 415 24.33 -37.55 3.68
N GLN A 416 25.06 -37.84 2.59
CA GLN A 416 25.37 -39.18 2.09
C GLN A 416 24.11 -40.02 1.79
N ILE A 417 23.09 -39.39 1.21
CA ILE A 417 21.83 -40.03 0.83
C ILE A 417 21.68 -40.12 -0.68
N GLU A 418 20.87 -41.06 -1.15
CA GLU A 418 20.56 -41.19 -2.57
C GLU A 418 19.69 -40.02 -3.05
N TYR A 419 20.06 -39.44 -4.20
CA TYR A 419 19.30 -38.33 -4.80
C TYR A 419 19.18 -38.53 -6.30
N ASP A 420 17.95 -38.79 -6.75
CA ASP A 420 17.62 -38.85 -8.17
C ASP A 420 17.33 -37.44 -8.69
N ALA A 421 18.31 -36.86 -9.39
CA ALA A 421 18.18 -35.53 -9.96
C ALA A 421 17.12 -35.43 -11.07
N GLU A 422 16.69 -36.54 -11.69
CA GLU A 422 15.64 -36.51 -12.71
C GLU A 422 14.26 -36.35 -12.08
N THR A 423 14.00 -37.03 -10.97
CA THR A 423 12.68 -37.02 -10.32
C THR A 423 12.56 -35.99 -9.20
N SER A 424 13.68 -35.62 -8.57
CA SER A 424 13.67 -34.80 -7.36
C SER A 424 14.02 -33.33 -7.60
N ARG A 425 14.47 -32.97 -8.81
CA ARG A 425 14.83 -31.58 -9.11
C ARG A 425 13.60 -30.69 -9.14
N LYS A 426 13.62 -29.67 -8.28
CA LYS A 426 12.69 -28.54 -8.30
C LYS A 426 13.35 -27.30 -8.89
N THR A 427 12.51 -26.36 -9.30
CA THR A 427 12.86 -25.14 -10.02
C THR A 427 12.42 -23.90 -9.25
N CYS A 428 12.90 -22.71 -9.64
CA CYS A 428 12.44 -21.47 -9.02
C CYS A 428 10.93 -21.24 -9.31
N LYS A 429 10.46 -21.69 -10.48
CA LYS A 429 9.04 -21.80 -10.84
C LYS A 429 8.22 -22.59 -9.80
N ASP A 430 8.69 -23.77 -9.36
CA ASP A 430 8.00 -24.57 -8.35
C ASP A 430 7.89 -23.83 -7.01
N VAL A 431 8.94 -23.12 -6.63
CA VAL A 431 8.95 -22.29 -5.43
C VAL A 431 7.94 -21.14 -5.55
N ASN A 432 7.91 -20.43 -6.68
CA ASN A 432 6.94 -19.34 -6.89
C ASN A 432 5.49 -19.82 -6.89
N GLN A 433 5.21 -21.00 -7.47
CA GLN A 433 3.89 -21.62 -7.39
C GLN A 433 3.50 -21.88 -5.93
N TYR A 434 4.40 -22.45 -5.14
CA TYR A 434 4.17 -22.64 -3.69
C TYR A 434 3.89 -21.32 -2.98
N LEU A 435 4.67 -20.26 -3.24
CA LEU A 435 4.47 -18.94 -2.62
C LEU A 435 3.10 -18.32 -2.98
N TYR A 436 2.64 -18.52 -4.21
CA TYR A 436 1.29 -18.11 -4.61
C TYR A 436 0.20 -18.92 -3.90
N ASP A 437 0.38 -20.24 -3.76
CA ASP A 437 -0.57 -21.09 -3.02
C ASP A 437 -0.63 -20.69 -1.54
N GLN A 438 0.51 -20.34 -0.93
CA GLN A 438 0.55 -19.80 0.43
C GLN A 438 -0.18 -18.47 0.54
N ALA A 439 0.02 -17.54 -0.40
CA ALA A 439 -0.71 -16.28 -0.42
C ALA A 439 -2.22 -16.52 -0.53
N LEU A 440 -2.67 -17.44 -1.39
CA LEU A 440 -4.09 -17.80 -1.48
C LEU A 440 -4.63 -18.39 -0.17
N GLN A 441 -3.85 -19.24 0.49
CA GLN A 441 -4.24 -19.82 1.77
C GLN A 441 -4.44 -18.76 2.86
N LEU A 442 -3.64 -17.68 2.86
CA LEU A 442 -3.76 -16.59 3.84
C LEU A 442 -5.09 -15.84 3.76
N ILE A 443 -5.73 -15.82 2.58
CA ILE A 443 -6.99 -15.12 2.34
C ILE A 443 -8.18 -16.07 2.13
N GLU A 444 -7.99 -17.39 2.26
CA GLU A 444 -9.06 -18.36 2.03
C GLU A 444 -10.28 -18.06 2.92
N GLY A 445 -11.48 -18.09 2.32
CA GLY A 445 -12.73 -17.78 3.01
C GLY A 445 -13.05 -16.29 3.18
N THR A 446 -12.22 -15.38 2.64
CA THR A 446 -12.53 -13.94 2.59
C THR A 446 -13.31 -13.54 1.33
N GLU A 447 -13.94 -12.37 1.33
CA GLU A 447 -14.58 -11.80 0.13
C GLU A 447 -13.56 -11.54 -0.99
N THR A 448 -12.34 -11.10 -0.63
CA THR A 448 -11.21 -10.94 -1.56
C THR A 448 -10.90 -12.25 -2.30
N TYR A 449 -10.81 -13.37 -1.57
CA TYR A 449 -10.57 -14.67 -2.18
C TYR A 449 -11.71 -15.07 -3.12
N ASN A 450 -12.97 -14.94 -2.69
CA ASN A 450 -14.12 -15.29 -3.52
C ASN A 450 -14.14 -14.49 -4.83
N ARG A 451 -13.96 -13.16 -4.74
CA ARG A 451 -13.90 -12.26 -5.89
C ARG A 451 -12.77 -12.61 -6.84
N TYR A 452 -11.57 -12.90 -6.30
CA TYR A 452 -10.43 -13.34 -7.09
C TYR A 452 -10.69 -14.68 -7.78
N MET A 453 -11.27 -15.65 -7.08
CA MET A 453 -11.57 -16.96 -7.64
C MET A 453 -12.60 -16.88 -8.76
N GLU A 454 -13.63 -16.05 -8.60
CA GLU A 454 -14.69 -15.85 -9.59
C GLU A 454 -14.23 -15.11 -10.86
N SER A 455 -13.45 -14.03 -10.71
CA SER A 455 -13.22 -13.07 -11.81
C SER A 455 -11.79 -12.56 -11.94
N GLY A 456 -10.88 -12.95 -11.04
CA GLY A 456 -9.49 -12.51 -11.04
C GLY A 456 -8.64 -13.24 -12.08
N LYS A 457 -7.87 -12.47 -12.86
CA LYS A 457 -6.76 -12.94 -13.68
C LYS A 457 -5.74 -13.67 -12.82
N LYS A 458 -5.47 -14.93 -13.15
CA LYS A 458 -4.57 -15.79 -12.38
C LYS A 458 -3.11 -15.43 -12.63
N LEU A 459 -2.20 -16.03 -11.86
CA LEU A 459 -0.78 -16.02 -12.18
C LEU A 459 -0.44 -17.18 -13.11
N CYS A 460 0.45 -16.92 -14.07
CA CYS A 460 1.02 -17.92 -14.95
C CYS A 460 2.52 -18.04 -14.68
N PHE A 461 2.94 -19.13 -14.06
CA PHE A 461 4.37 -19.38 -13.87
C PHE A 461 4.98 -19.91 -15.16
N LYS A 462 5.92 -19.16 -15.72
CA LYS A 462 6.72 -19.53 -16.89
C LYS A 462 7.96 -20.29 -16.46
N ASP A 463 8.67 -20.84 -17.42
CA ASP A 463 9.93 -21.51 -17.14
C ASP A 463 11.00 -20.51 -16.71
N ASP A 464 11.86 -20.91 -15.78
CA ASP A 464 12.98 -20.09 -15.34
C ASP A 464 13.93 -19.81 -16.51
N PHE A 465 14.58 -18.64 -16.50
CA PHE A 465 15.59 -18.27 -17.48
C PHE A 465 16.96 -18.09 -16.82
N ASP A 466 18.03 -18.41 -17.56
CA ASP A 466 19.39 -18.27 -17.05
C ASP A 466 19.83 -16.81 -17.07
N ALA A 467 20.49 -16.38 -16.00
CA ALA A 467 21.17 -15.09 -16.00
C ALA A 467 22.22 -15.04 -17.12
N TYR A 468 22.40 -13.87 -17.71
CA TYR A 468 23.42 -13.62 -18.73
C TYR A 468 24.81 -14.02 -18.20
N PHE A 469 25.50 -14.92 -18.90
CA PHE A 469 26.77 -15.55 -18.48
C PHE A 469 26.75 -16.43 -17.23
N SER A 470 25.58 -16.75 -16.66
CA SER A 470 25.42 -17.61 -15.48
C SER A 470 26.37 -17.24 -14.33
N ALA A 471 26.64 -15.95 -14.17
CA ALA A 471 27.59 -15.41 -13.20
C ALA A 471 26.85 -14.58 -12.14
N GLY A 472 27.29 -14.68 -10.87
CA GLY A 472 26.68 -13.97 -9.75
C GLY A 472 26.42 -12.47 -10.00
N PRO A 473 27.40 -11.68 -10.49
CA PRO A 473 27.21 -10.25 -10.74
C PRO A 473 26.18 -9.94 -11.85
N ALA A 474 25.98 -10.86 -12.80
CA ALA A 474 24.97 -10.69 -13.84
C ALA A 474 23.58 -11.02 -13.30
N TRP A 475 23.45 -12.11 -12.53
CA TRP A 475 22.19 -12.49 -11.86
C TRP A 475 21.67 -11.41 -10.90
N ILE A 476 22.56 -10.70 -10.20
CA ILE A 476 22.16 -9.58 -9.32
C ILE A 476 21.50 -8.44 -10.10
N LYS A 477 21.96 -8.18 -11.34
CA LYS A 477 21.47 -7.07 -12.18
C LYS A 477 20.20 -7.40 -12.96
N GLU A 478 19.86 -8.68 -13.04
CA GLU A 478 18.61 -9.14 -13.65
C GLU A 478 17.53 -9.23 -12.58
N SER A 479 16.28 -9.11 -13.02
CA SER A 479 15.11 -9.12 -12.15
C SER A 479 14.16 -10.24 -12.54
N LEU A 480 13.31 -10.62 -11.61
CA LEU A 480 12.11 -11.41 -11.84
C LEU A 480 11.29 -10.77 -12.96
N GLU A 481 10.96 -11.55 -13.98
CA GLU A 481 10.08 -11.07 -15.04
C GLU A 481 8.63 -11.17 -14.55
N ILE A 482 7.99 -10.02 -14.37
CA ILE A 482 6.55 -9.91 -14.08
C ILE A 482 5.91 -9.15 -15.23
N LYS A 483 5.02 -9.81 -15.97
CA LYS A 483 4.36 -9.23 -17.14
C LYS A 483 2.87 -9.52 -17.14
N GLU A 484 2.05 -8.48 -17.27
CA GLU A 484 0.62 -8.68 -17.51
C GLU A 484 0.40 -9.10 -18.98
N ASP A 485 -0.13 -10.30 -19.17
CA ASP A 485 -0.65 -10.77 -20.45
C ASP A 485 -2.19 -10.66 -20.47
N ASP A 486 -2.80 -11.03 -21.59
CA ASP A 486 -4.26 -10.95 -21.76
C ASP A 486 -5.02 -11.78 -20.71
N ASP A 487 -4.53 -12.98 -20.42
CA ASP A 487 -5.22 -13.97 -19.56
C ASP A 487 -4.71 -14.03 -18.11
N CYS A 488 -3.48 -13.59 -17.84
CA CYS A 488 -2.83 -13.78 -16.55
C CYS A 488 -1.66 -12.81 -16.31
N LEU A 489 -1.19 -12.77 -15.07
CA LEU A 489 0.10 -12.18 -14.71
C LEU A 489 1.19 -13.25 -14.85
N SER A 490 2.01 -13.15 -15.89
CA SER A 490 3.13 -14.04 -16.14
C SER A 490 4.30 -13.73 -15.22
N VAL A 491 4.87 -14.78 -14.62
CA VAL A 491 5.99 -14.70 -13.68
C VAL A 491 7.07 -15.69 -14.11
N ALA A 492 8.30 -15.21 -14.32
CA ALA A 492 9.46 -16.04 -14.65
C ALA A 492 10.67 -15.63 -13.81
N SER A 493 11.33 -16.60 -13.18
CA SER A 493 12.52 -16.36 -12.37
C SER A 493 13.78 -16.39 -13.21
N VAL A 494 14.65 -15.38 -13.02
CA VAL A 494 16.06 -15.52 -13.38
C VAL A 494 16.75 -16.43 -12.36
N LYS A 495 17.54 -17.38 -12.85
CA LYS A 495 18.26 -18.36 -12.01
C LYS A 495 19.74 -18.50 -12.32
N ILE A 496 20.43 -19.08 -11.35
CA ILE A 496 21.72 -19.76 -11.53
C ILE A 496 21.56 -21.15 -10.93
N ASP A 497 21.73 -22.21 -11.72
CA ASP A 497 21.65 -23.59 -11.27
C ASP A 497 22.87 -24.36 -11.81
N THR A 498 23.72 -24.86 -10.92
CA THR A 498 25.00 -25.45 -11.28
C THR A 498 25.14 -26.89 -10.80
N ALA A 499 25.78 -27.71 -11.63
CA ALA A 499 26.15 -29.08 -11.26
C ALA A 499 27.20 -29.12 -10.13
N LEU A 500 27.30 -30.28 -9.46
CA LEU A 500 28.25 -30.52 -8.36
C LEU A 500 29.73 -30.39 -8.77
N ASP A 501 30.04 -30.55 -10.06
CA ASP A 501 31.39 -30.47 -10.64
C ASP A 501 31.70 -29.08 -11.25
N SER A 502 30.80 -28.10 -11.11
CA SER A 502 31.02 -26.74 -11.61
C SER A 502 32.26 -26.09 -10.97
N LYS A 503 33.15 -25.54 -11.79
CA LYS A 503 34.43 -24.95 -11.32
C LYS A 503 34.27 -23.63 -10.57
N LEU A 504 33.17 -22.91 -10.77
CA LEU A 504 32.96 -21.58 -10.19
C LEU A 504 32.14 -21.65 -8.90
N PHE A 505 30.99 -22.32 -8.97
CA PHE A 505 30.05 -22.45 -7.86
C PHE A 505 29.44 -23.85 -7.93
N PRO A 506 30.02 -24.85 -7.26
CA PRO A 506 29.56 -26.23 -7.42
C PRO A 506 28.31 -26.52 -6.58
N GLY A 507 27.19 -26.85 -7.25
CA GLY A 507 25.95 -27.26 -6.59
C GLY A 507 25.12 -26.14 -5.97
N VAL A 508 25.08 -24.95 -6.58
CA VAL A 508 24.27 -23.81 -6.10
C VAL A 508 23.00 -23.64 -6.92
N HIS A 509 21.95 -23.09 -6.30
CA HIS A 509 20.68 -22.76 -6.94
C HIS A 509 20.22 -21.38 -6.46
N TYR A 510 20.29 -20.37 -7.31
CA TYR A 510 19.88 -19.00 -6.99
C TYR A 510 18.57 -18.68 -7.69
N CYS A 511 17.65 -18.05 -6.98
CA CYS A 511 16.32 -17.69 -7.49
C CYS A 511 15.98 -16.24 -7.15
N LYS A 512 15.41 -15.50 -8.10
CA LYS A 512 14.59 -14.32 -7.78
C LYS A 512 13.15 -14.78 -7.65
N LEU A 513 12.56 -14.62 -6.47
CA LEU A 513 11.25 -15.14 -6.12
C LEU A 513 10.21 -14.02 -6.06
N LEU A 514 8.97 -14.37 -6.37
CA LEU A 514 7.83 -13.48 -6.24
C LEU A 514 7.47 -13.32 -4.76
N SER A 515 7.31 -12.07 -4.32
CA SER A 515 6.82 -11.78 -2.97
C SER A 515 5.37 -12.29 -2.78
N PRO A 516 5.07 -13.02 -1.68
CA PRO A 516 3.69 -13.34 -1.31
C PRO A 516 2.82 -12.10 -1.07
N ALA A 517 3.39 -11.02 -0.52
CA ALA A 517 2.64 -9.77 -0.35
C ALA A 517 2.33 -9.11 -1.70
N ARG A 518 3.23 -9.21 -2.68
CA ARG A 518 2.96 -8.75 -4.05
C ARG A 518 1.87 -9.56 -4.73
N VAL A 519 1.81 -10.87 -4.47
CA VAL A 519 0.69 -11.72 -4.90
C VAL A 519 -0.62 -11.23 -4.28
N LEU A 520 -0.64 -10.94 -2.98
CA LEU A 520 -1.85 -10.43 -2.33
C LEU A 520 -2.25 -9.04 -2.85
N ASP A 521 -1.31 -8.12 -3.10
CA ASP A 521 -1.60 -6.83 -3.71
C ASP A 521 -2.27 -7.00 -5.10
N TRP A 522 -1.74 -7.91 -5.93
CA TRP A 522 -2.34 -8.27 -7.21
C TRP A 522 -3.77 -8.83 -7.04
N ILE A 523 -3.95 -9.78 -6.14
CA ILE A 523 -5.25 -10.39 -5.86
C ILE A 523 -6.27 -9.35 -5.38
N MET A 524 -5.87 -8.46 -4.47
CA MET A 524 -6.73 -7.44 -3.88
C MET A 524 -7.11 -6.34 -4.86
N THR A 525 -6.31 -6.10 -5.90
CA THR A 525 -6.48 -4.94 -6.80
C THR A 525 -6.39 -5.32 -8.28
N ASP A 526 -5.17 -5.50 -8.76
CA ASP A 526 -4.81 -5.49 -10.18
C ASP A 526 -5.37 -6.69 -10.97
N SER A 527 -5.70 -7.79 -10.29
CA SER A 527 -6.18 -9.02 -10.92
C SER A 527 -7.59 -8.94 -11.50
N ASN A 528 -8.43 -8.00 -11.06
CA ASN A 528 -9.85 -8.06 -11.37
C ASN A 528 -10.13 -7.76 -12.86
N ALA A 529 -10.92 -8.61 -13.52
CA ALA A 529 -11.32 -8.39 -14.92
C ALA A 529 -12.11 -7.09 -15.14
N ASN A 530 -12.83 -6.63 -14.12
CA ASN A 530 -13.61 -5.39 -14.15
C ASN A 530 -12.80 -4.17 -13.68
N LYS A 531 -11.48 -4.30 -13.54
CA LYS A 531 -10.63 -3.17 -13.20
C LYS A 531 -10.71 -2.10 -14.28
N LEU A 532 -11.02 -0.87 -13.87
CA LEU A 532 -11.03 0.28 -14.78
C LEU A 532 -9.59 0.58 -15.25
N LYS A 533 -9.38 0.62 -16.56
CA LYS A 533 -8.05 0.81 -17.18
C LYS A 533 -7.67 2.27 -17.37
#